data_AF-A0A517KYW4-F1
#
_entry.id   AF-A0A517KYW4-F1
#
_cell.length_a   1.000
_cell.length_b   1.000
_cell.length_c   1.000
_cell.angle_alpha   90.00
_cell.angle_beta   90.00
_cell.angle_gamma   90.00
#
_symmetry.space_group_name_H-M   'P 1'
#
loop_
_entity.id
_entity.type
_entity.pdbx_description
1 polymer ?
#
loop_
_entity_poly.entity_id
_entity_poly.type
_entity_poly.pdbx_seq_one_letter_code
_entity_poly.pdbx_strand_id
1 'polypeptide(L)'
;MLSTESSSVAGVMQYQSLRSGDFLDFELAHEARNGPQHAQRQIRRICCIGAGYVGGPTCAIIADKNPNIQVTVVDLSQVRIDAWNSRNFPIYEPGLKEIVTRARDGNASRLPNLFFSTNVDLAILEADLIFVSVNTPTKTTGAGAGRAYELGFFESAVRKIAEIAESDKIIVEKSTVPCRTADSVRDVLVATAKPGVHFEILSNPEFLAEGTAIRDLLMPDRILIGSMQTESGLEAAQALANVYEAWVPRSRIITMNVWSSELAKLASNVLLAQRISSINSLSAICEATGADIDEISYACGLDTRIGSKMLKASVGFGGSCFKKDILCISYIAESLHLPEVSAYWKSVVDINEYQKDRFAKRIIHRLFNSLTNKKIAILGFAYKKNTADTRESAAITIVQSLAAEGAKLSIYDPKVLEETVWHDLELGSPSTPDFWRLKANVTVQTDVYAACEGAHAVVILTEWDQFSNKATTADNSLRISWPKIASTMQRPMFVFDGRGIVDAAPLEELGFRVECIGRPGSSASSPFVAPAGKTAKHGYAANGGSWESSPAGSSPRWSEPLSSGNSENGMERRRKSEDSTIDLRE
;
A
#
# COMPACT_ATOMS: atom_id res chain seq x y z
N MET A 1 -35.10 55.36 -24.63
CA MET A 1 -35.50 53.93 -24.68
C MET A 1 -34.25 53.16 -25.11
N LEU A 2 -33.45 52.75 -24.13
CA LEU A 2 -33.34 51.37 -23.63
C LEU A 2 -32.58 50.45 -24.62
N SER A 3 -31.25 50.39 -24.45
CA SER A 3 -30.48 49.18 -24.74
C SER A 3 -29.93 48.67 -23.42
N THR A 4 -30.56 47.62 -22.93
CA THR A 4 -30.18 46.86 -21.74
C THR A 4 -28.90 46.08 -22.00
N GLU A 5 -27.78 46.51 -21.41
CA GLU A 5 -26.64 45.62 -21.16
C GLU A 5 -26.91 44.90 -19.84
N SER A 6 -27.33 43.63 -19.94
CA SER A 6 -27.39 42.71 -18.81
C SER A 6 -25.96 42.26 -18.47
N SER A 7 -25.39 42.83 -17.41
CA SER A 7 -24.18 42.33 -16.78
C SER A 7 -24.48 40.99 -16.07
N SER A 8 -24.31 39.88 -16.78
CA SER A 8 -24.19 38.57 -16.11
C SER A 8 -22.76 38.41 -15.59
N VAL A 9 -22.58 38.72 -14.31
CA VAL A 9 -21.35 38.37 -13.57
C VAL A 9 -21.41 36.86 -13.34
N ALA A 10 -20.94 36.09 -14.32
CA ALA A 10 -20.58 34.69 -14.10
C ALA A 10 -19.30 34.69 -13.26
N GLY A 11 -19.46 34.70 -11.93
CA GLY A 11 -18.36 34.48 -11.00
C GLY A 11 -17.76 33.10 -11.27
N VAL A 12 -16.67 33.07 -12.03
CA VAL A 12 -15.85 31.86 -12.16
C VAL A 12 -15.29 31.58 -10.78
N MET A 13 -15.83 30.57 -10.08
CA MET A 13 -15.18 29.99 -8.91
C MET A 13 -13.82 29.47 -9.37
N GLN A 14 -12.78 30.29 -9.24
CA GLN A 14 -11.40 29.82 -9.32
C GLN A 14 -11.12 29.02 -8.05
N TYR A 15 -11.23 27.70 -8.14
CA TYR A 15 -10.69 26.82 -7.12
C TYR A 15 -9.18 27.09 -6.99
N GLN A 16 -8.69 27.17 -5.76
CA GLN A 16 -7.25 27.21 -5.47
C GLN A 16 -6.65 25.85 -5.83
N SER A 17 -6.28 25.66 -7.10
CA SER A 17 -5.33 24.62 -7.48
C SER A 17 -3.92 25.13 -7.18
N LEU A 18 -3.02 24.28 -6.68
CA LEU A 18 -1.59 24.52 -6.82
C LEU A 18 -1.30 24.77 -8.30
N ARG A 19 -1.11 26.04 -8.69
CA ARG A 19 -0.83 26.41 -10.07
C ARG A 19 0.59 25.98 -10.38
N SER A 20 0.94 25.87 -11.67
CA SER A 20 2.32 25.72 -12.09
C SER A 20 3.25 26.79 -11.46
N GLY A 21 2.71 27.97 -11.16
CA GLY A 21 3.39 29.03 -10.41
C GLY A 21 3.65 28.71 -8.93
N ASP A 22 2.78 27.99 -8.23
CA ASP A 22 3.00 27.60 -6.82
C ASP A 22 4.05 26.47 -6.72
N PHE A 23 4.10 25.59 -7.73
CA PHE A 23 5.21 24.65 -7.90
C PHE A 23 6.51 25.39 -8.21
N LEU A 24 6.47 26.39 -9.08
CA LEU A 24 7.63 27.21 -9.40
C LEU A 24 8.11 28.01 -8.18
N ASP A 25 7.23 28.55 -7.34
CA ASP A 25 7.60 29.25 -6.11
C ASP A 25 8.24 28.29 -5.09
N PHE A 26 7.75 27.05 -5.00
CA PHE A 26 8.39 26.01 -4.20
C PHE A 26 9.75 25.59 -4.77
N GLU A 27 9.86 25.43 -6.10
CA GLU A 27 11.11 25.14 -6.80
C GLU A 27 12.13 26.28 -6.63
N LEU A 28 11.72 27.54 -6.76
CA LEU A 28 12.54 28.73 -6.56
C LEU A 28 12.96 28.90 -5.10
N ALA A 29 12.07 28.63 -4.14
CA ALA A 29 12.41 28.62 -2.71
C ALA A 29 13.37 27.47 -2.35
N HIS A 30 13.26 26.33 -3.04
CA HIS A 30 14.18 25.21 -2.93
C HIS A 30 15.54 25.52 -3.54
N GLU A 31 15.59 26.23 -4.67
CA GLU A 31 16.82 26.72 -5.29
C GLU A 31 17.52 27.77 -4.40
N ALA A 32 16.77 28.71 -3.81
CA ALA A 32 17.27 29.79 -2.97
C ALA A 32 17.83 29.33 -1.61
N ARG A 33 17.45 28.14 -1.11
CA ARG A 33 18.02 27.54 0.11
C ARG A 33 19.43 26.99 -0.08
N ASN A 34 19.92 26.92 -1.32
CA ASN A 34 21.28 26.45 -1.61
C ASN A 34 22.27 27.63 -1.49
N GLY A 35 22.69 27.93 -0.25
CA GLY A 35 23.73 28.91 0.05
C GLY A 35 25.14 28.50 -0.43
N PRO A 36 26.17 29.35 -0.21
CA PRO A 36 27.53 29.10 -0.69
C PRO A 36 28.13 27.80 -0.12
N GLN A 37 28.96 27.14 -0.93
CA GLN A 37 29.59 25.85 -0.65
C GLN A 37 30.51 25.93 0.59
N HIS A 38 29.98 25.57 1.77
CA HIS A 38 30.79 25.18 2.92
C HIS A 38 31.45 23.81 2.65
N ALA A 39 32.53 23.48 3.38
CA ALA A 39 33.33 22.27 3.17
C ALA A 39 32.43 21.01 3.24
N GLN A 40 32.14 20.43 2.07
CA GLN A 40 31.11 19.41 1.95
C GLN A 40 31.53 18.09 2.61
N ARG A 41 30.70 17.58 3.52
CA ARG A 41 30.84 16.24 4.10
C ARG A 41 30.74 15.18 2.99
N GLN A 42 31.87 14.63 2.56
CA GLN A 42 31.92 13.57 1.55
C GLN A 42 31.52 12.22 2.15
N ILE A 43 30.50 11.59 1.58
CA ILE A 43 30.12 10.22 1.90
C ILE A 43 31.04 9.26 1.12
N ARG A 44 31.79 8.43 1.84
CA ARG A 44 32.66 7.38 1.27
C ARG A 44 32.18 5.99 1.62
N ARG A 45 31.53 5.83 2.78
CA ARG A 45 31.00 4.55 3.25
C ARG A 45 29.54 4.67 3.65
N ILE A 46 28.73 3.78 3.09
CA ILE A 46 27.30 3.66 3.38
C ILE A 46 27.05 2.29 4.01
N CYS A 47 26.38 2.29 5.17
CA CYS A 47 25.77 1.10 5.73
C CYS A 47 24.26 1.11 5.47
N CYS A 48 23.66 -0.05 5.24
CA CYS A 48 22.22 -0.20 5.19
C CYS A 48 21.79 -1.35 6.09
N ILE A 49 21.06 -1.03 7.15
CA ILE A 49 20.48 -2.01 8.07
C ILE A 49 19.13 -2.46 7.51
N GLY A 50 19.08 -3.71 7.03
CA GLY A 50 17.92 -4.36 6.42
C GLY A 50 18.17 -4.74 4.96
N ALA A 51 18.41 -6.03 4.71
CA ALA A 51 18.66 -6.57 3.37
C ALA A 51 17.37 -7.02 2.65
N GLY A 52 16.26 -6.36 2.94
CA GLY A 52 14.95 -6.68 2.35
C GLY A 52 14.74 -6.08 0.96
N TYR A 53 13.46 -6.06 0.56
CA TYR A 53 13.00 -5.54 -0.73
C TYR A 53 13.35 -4.07 -1.00
N VAL A 54 13.49 -3.26 0.05
CA VAL A 54 13.84 -1.84 -0.07
C VAL A 54 15.36 -1.64 -0.01
N GLY A 55 15.99 -2.12 1.06
CA GLY A 55 17.41 -1.86 1.33
C GLY A 55 18.35 -2.47 0.30
N GLY A 56 18.11 -3.73 -0.11
CA GLY A 56 18.94 -4.43 -1.08
C GLY A 56 19.01 -3.72 -2.44
N PRO A 57 17.88 -3.57 -3.18
CA PRO A 57 17.85 -2.87 -4.46
C PRO A 57 18.33 -1.42 -4.39
N THR A 58 17.94 -0.66 -3.37
CA THR A 58 18.38 0.74 -3.20
C THR A 58 19.90 0.80 -3.11
N CYS A 59 20.51 -0.02 -2.26
CA CYS A 59 21.95 -0.03 -2.05
C CYS A 59 22.72 -0.59 -3.25
N ALA A 60 22.15 -1.57 -3.95
CA ALA A 60 22.75 -2.10 -5.18
C ALA A 60 22.84 -1.01 -6.27
N ILE A 61 21.81 -0.17 -6.41
CA ILE A 61 21.84 0.96 -7.36
C ILE A 61 22.75 2.07 -6.88
N ILE A 62 22.74 2.44 -5.60
CA ILE A 62 23.68 3.42 -5.06
C ILE A 62 25.12 2.99 -5.33
N ALA A 63 25.46 1.73 -5.01
CA ALA A 63 26.78 1.18 -5.27
C ALA A 63 27.08 1.25 -6.77
N ASP A 64 26.18 0.75 -7.63
CA ASP A 64 26.35 0.74 -9.08
C ASP A 64 26.59 2.14 -9.67
N LYS A 65 25.89 3.15 -9.19
CA LYS A 65 26.00 4.52 -9.70
C LYS A 65 27.13 5.33 -9.07
N ASN A 66 27.68 4.87 -7.94
CA ASN A 66 28.79 5.51 -7.24
C ASN A 66 29.96 4.52 -7.01
N PRO A 67 30.80 4.23 -8.01
CA PRO A 67 31.89 3.25 -7.89
C PRO A 67 32.91 3.55 -6.78
N ASN A 68 33.01 4.81 -6.34
CA ASN A 68 33.95 5.26 -5.30
C ASN A 68 33.36 5.20 -3.88
N ILE A 69 32.06 4.90 -3.74
CA ILE A 69 31.40 4.75 -2.44
C ILE A 69 31.31 3.27 -2.11
N GLN A 70 31.82 2.88 -0.96
CA GLN A 70 31.64 1.53 -0.44
C GLN A 70 30.25 1.41 0.19
N VAL A 71 29.47 0.41 -0.21
CA VAL A 71 28.12 0.17 0.30
C VAL A 71 28.05 -1.21 0.92
N THR A 72 27.73 -1.28 2.20
CA THR A 72 27.59 -2.52 2.96
C THR A 72 26.14 -2.67 3.43
N VAL A 73 25.43 -3.67 2.92
CA VAL A 73 24.08 -4.03 3.35
C VAL A 73 24.19 -5.11 4.42
N VAL A 74 23.56 -4.87 5.57
CA VAL A 74 23.59 -5.78 6.71
C VAL A 74 22.20 -6.24 7.13
N ASP A 75 22.10 -7.47 7.62
CA ASP A 75 20.87 -8.06 8.14
C ASP A 75 21.23 -9.12 9.19
N LEU A 76 20.36 -9.34 10.16
CA LEU A 76 20.55 -10.40 11.17
C LEU A 76 20.31 -11.80 10.58
N SER A 77 19.56 -11.88 9.48
CA SER A 77 19.27 -13.14 8.80
C SER A 77 20.47 -13.61 7.97
N GLN A 78 21.23 -14.57 8.50
CA GLN A 78 22.33 -15.21 7.77
C GLN A 78 21.86 -15.81 6.44
N VAL A 79 20.72 -16.51 6.45
CA VAL A 79 20.13 -17.11 5.24
C VAL A 79 19.88 -16.07 4.14
N ARG A 80 19.39 -14.87 4.51
CA ARG A 80 19.15 -13.78 3.56
C ARG A 80 20.45 -13.20 3.02
N ILE A 81 21.46 -13.01 3.87
CA ILE A 81 22.77 -12.52 3.46
C ILE A 81 23.49 -13.53 2.56
N ASP A 82 23.42 -14.82 2.86
CA ASP A 82 23.96 -15.89 2.03
C ASP A 82 23.29 -15.89 0.64
N ALA A 83 21.96 -15.72 0.60
CA ALA A 83 21.22 -15.60 -0.66
C ALA A 83 21.71 -14.39 -1.49
N TRP A 84 21.91 -13.22 -0.88
CA TRP A 84 22.47 -12.04 -1.55
C TRP A 84 23.91 -12.23 -2.03
N ASN A 85 24.71 -13.03 -1.33
CA ASN A 85 26.07 -13.41 -1.73
C ASN A 85 26.11 -14.56 -2.75
N SER A 86 24.97 -15.19 -3.04
CA SER A 86 24.85 -16.27 -4.02
C SER A 86 24.46 -15.75 -5.42
N ARG A 87 24.12 -16.67 -6.34
CA ARG A 87 23.49 -16.36 -7.63
C ARG A 87 21.96 -16.33 -7.59
N ASN A 88 21.37 -16.75 -6.46
CA ASN A 88 19.94 -16.87 -6.22
C ASN A 88 19.54 -15.85 -5.15
N PHE A 89 19.18 -14.64 -5.57
CA PHE A 89 18.82 -13.57 -4.65
C PHE A 89 17.50 -13.87 -3.91
N PRO A 90 17.33 -13.32 -2.69
CA PRO A 90 16.12 -13.54 -1.89
C PRO A 90 14.89 -12.81 -2.45
N ILE A 91 15.06 -11.98 -3.47
CA ILE A 91 13.98 -11.27 -4.18
C ILE A 91 14.20 -11.36 -5.69
N TYR A 92 13.10 -11.33 -6.43
CA TYR A 92 13.11 -11.25 -7.89
C TYR A 92 12.62 -9.88 -8.34
N GLU A 93 13.45 -9.18 -9.12
CA GLU A 93 13.11 -7.93 -9.79
C GLU A 93 13.77 -7.90 -11.17
N PRO A 94 13.05 -7.50 -12.24
CA PRO A 94 13.64 -7.37 -13.56
C PRO A 94 14.83 -6.40 -13.57
N GLY A 95 16.01 -6.88 -14.00
CA GLY A 95 17.24 -6.07 -14.08
C GLY A 95 18.08 -6.01 -12.80
N LEU A 96 17.59 -6.56 -11.67
CA LEU A 96 18.32 -6.51 -10.40
C LEU A 96 19.62 -7.31 -10.46
N LYS A 97 19.61 -8.46 -11.15
CA LYS A 97 20.73 -9.38 -11.16
C LYS A 97 21.96 -8.79 -11.81
N GLU A 98 21.76 -8.08 -12.90
CA GLU A 98 22.82 -7.43 -13.67
C GLU A 98 23.48 -6.31 -12.84
N ILE A 99 22.67 -5.56 -12.07
CA ILE A 99 23.14 -4.47 -11.19
C ILE A 99 23.95 -5.03 -10.02
N VAL A 100 23.39 -6.00 -9.29
CA VAL A 100 24.05 -6.60 -8.12
C VAL A 100 25.37 -7.25 -8.52
N THR A 101 25.37 -8.05 -9.61
CA THR A 101 26.59 -8.72 -10.10
C THR A 101 27.67 -7.69 -10.43
N ARG A 102 27.32 -6.59 -11.11
CA ARG A 102 28.29 -5.55 -11.49
C ARG A 102 28.88 -4.81 -10.29
N ALA A 103 28.07 -4.50 -9.27
CA ALA A 103 28.52 -3.75 -8.10
C ALA A 103 29.23 -4.64 -7.05
N ARG A 104 28.77 -5.88 -6.86
CA ARG A 104 29.30 -6.84 -5.87
C ARG A 104 30.53 -7.59 -6.38
N ASP A 105 30.53 -8.02 -7.63
CA ASP A 105 31.61 -8.86 -8.18
C ASP A 105 32.66 -8.02 -8.93
N GLY A 106 32.31 -6.78 -9.31
CA GLY A 106 33.16 -5.92 -10.13
C GLY A 106 33.36 -6.48 -11.55
N ASN A 107 34.32 -5.92 -12.27
CA ASN A 107 34.81 -6.41 -13.56
C ASN A 107 36.18 -5.77 -13.88
N ALA A 108 36.71 -5.99 -15.09
CA ALA A 108 38.02 -5.46 -15.50
C ALA A 108 38.14 -3.93 -15.42
N SER A 109 37.05 -3.17 -15.50
CA SER A 109 37.05 -1.70 -15.42
C SER A 109 36.57 -1.15 -14.07
N ARG A 110 36.19 -2.01 -13.13
CA ARG A 110 35.56 -1.59 -11.87
C ARG A 110 35.82 -2.57 -10.73
N LEU A 111 36.27 -2.05 -9.59
CA LEU A 111 36.37 -2.82 -8.36
C LEU A 111 34.98 -3.06 -7.71
N PRO A 112 34.80 -4.20 -7.03
CA PRO A 112 33.68 -4.41 -6.12
C PRO A 112 33.51 -3.27 -5.12
N ASN A 113 32.28 -2.79 -4.94
CA ASN A 113 31.95 -1.79 -3.92
C ASN A 113 30.61 -2.05 -3.21
N LEU A 114 29.93 -3.16 -3.52
CA LEU A 114 28.73 -3.61 -2.81
C LEU A 114 29.02 -4.88 -2.00
N PHE A 115 28.69 -4.87 -0.71
CA PHE A 115 28.95 -5.97 0.21
C PHE A 115 27.68 -6.35 0.99
N PHE A 116 27.52 -7.64 1.28
CA PHE A 116 26.45 -8.15 2.14
C PHE A 116 27.05 -8.89 3.32
N SER A 117 26.66 -8.54 4.54
CA SER A 117 27.27 -9.06 5.77
C SER A 117 26.26 -9.20 6.91
N THR A 118 26.53 -10.10 7.85
CA THR A 118 25.81 -10.15 9.15
C THR A 118 26.53 -9.35 10.24
N ASN A 119 27.73 -8.81 9.97
CA ASN A 119 28.48 -7.98 10.91
C ASN A 119 27.96 -6.52 10.90
N VAL A 120 26.84 -6.31 11.59
CA VAL A 120 26.17 -5.02 11.72
C VAL A 120 27.09 -3.99 12.39
N ASP A 121 27.79 -4.38 13.45
CA ASP A 121 28.57 -3.47 14.30
C ASP A 121 29.73 -2.85 13.52
N LEU A 122 30.50 -3.66 12.78
CA LEU A 122 31.57 -3.15 11.94
C LEU A 122 31.04 -2.20 10.85
N ALA A 123 29.92 -2.53 10.22
CA ALA A 123 29.32 -1.69 9.18
C ALA A 123 28.84 -0.34 9.74
N ILE A 124 28.30 -0.30 10.96
CA ILE A 124 27.94 0.95 11.65
C ILE A 124 29.20 1.78 11.97
N LEU A 125 30.23 1.14 12.50
CA LEU A 125 31.46 1.82 12.92
C LEU A 125 32.11 2.57 11.75
N GLU A 126 32.21 1.91 10.60
CA GLU A 126 32.91 2.44 9.43
C GLU A 126 32.10 3.42 8.58
N ALA A 127 30.77 3.41 8.68
CA ALA A 127 29.90 4.19 7.80
C ALA A 127 29.94 5.70 8.10
N ASP A 128 29.80 6.52 7.06
CA ASP A 128 29.51 7.95 7.17
C ASP A 128 27.99 8.18 7.21
N LEU A 129 27.26 7.36 6.46
CA LEU A 129 25.81 7.40 6.29
C LEU A 129 25.20 6.01 6.48
N ILE A 130 24.11 5.92 7.24
CA ILE A 130 23.47 4.66 7.61
C ILE A 130 21.99 4.71 7.23
N PHE A 131 21.59 3.92 6.24
CA PHE A 131 20.18 3.68 5.95
C PHE A 131 19.57 2.71 6.97
N VAL A 132 18.39 3.03 7.48
CA VAL A 132 17.57 2.14 8.28
C VAL A 132 16.37 1.70 7.45
N SER A 133 16.44 0.47 6.94
CA SER A 133 15.50 -0.15 5.99
C SER A 133 14.90 -1.46 6.55
N VAL A 134 14.43 -1.41 7.81
CA VAL A 134 13.80 -2.54 8.50
C VAL A 134 12.28 -2.52 8.35
N ASN A 135 11.64 -3.64 8.62
CA ASN A 135 10.18 -3.71 8.56
C ASN A 135 9.55 -2.92 9.70
N THR A 136 8.47 -2.19 9.39
CA THR A 136 7.56 -1.54 10.33
C THR A 136 6.18 -2.18 10.21
N PRO A 137 5.97 -3.42 10.70
CA PRO A 137 4.70 -4.11 10.53
C PRO A 137 3.57 -3.37 11.27
N THR A 138 2.32 -3.70 10.98
CA THR A 138 1.20 -3.19 11.77
C THR A 138 1.20 -3.84 13.14
N LYS A 139 0.96 -3.08 14.21
CA LYS A 139 0.82 -3.61 15.57
C LYS A 139 -0.32 -4.64 15.62
N THR A 140 -0.09 -5.77 16.27
CA THR A 140 -1.12 -6.81 16.45
C THR A 140 -1.84 -6.72 17.79
N THR A 141 -1.25 -6.05 18.78
CA THR A 141 -1.79 -5.92 20.14
C THR A 141 -1.58 -4.52 20.72
N GLY A 142 -2.29 -4.22 21.80
CA GLY A 142 -2.19 -2.95 22.54
C GLY A 142 -2.77 -1.74 21.80
N ALA A 143 -2.39 -0.54 22.25
CA ALA A 143 -2.85 0.71 21.65
C ALA A 143 -2.44 0.79 20.17
N GLY A 144 -3.42 1.04 19.30
CA GLY A 144 -3.24 1.09 17.85
C GLY A 144 -3.17 -0.27 17.16
N ALA A 145 -3.52 -1.38 17.82
CA ALA A 145 -3.61 -2.69 17.18
C ALA A 145 -4.44 -2.65 15.89
N GLY A 146 -3.92 -3.28 14.84
CA GLY A 146 -4.49 -3.32 13.49
C GLY A 146 -4.34 -2.03 12.69
N ARG A 147 -3.74 -0.96 13.23
CA ARG A 147 -3.69 0.37 12.57
C ARG A 147 -2.36 1.11 12.66
N ALA A 148 -1.74 1.13 13.84
CA ALA A 148 -0.47 1.78 14.08
C ALA A 148 0.71 0.90 13.62
N TYR A 149 1.85 1.51 13.32
CA TYR A 149 3.07 0.77 13.03
C TYR A 149 3.75 0.32 14.31
N GLU A 150 4.32 -0.88 14.24
CA GLU A 150 5.26 -1.40 15.21
C GLU A 150 6.65 -0.90 14.84
N LEU A 151 7.26 -0.14 15.74
CA LEU A 151 8.55 0.51 15.53
C LEU A 151 9.69 -0.19 16.26
N GLY A 152 9.44 -1.29 16.99
CA GLY A 152 10.46 -1.97 17.78
C GLY A 152 11.72 -2.36 17.00
N PHE A 153 11.60 -2.86 15.77
CA PHE A 153 12.78 -3.16 14.93
C PHE A 153 13.56 -1.91 14.53
N PHE A 154 12.85 -0.82 14.26
CA PHE A 154 13.44 0.44 13.87
C PHE A 154 14.14 1.11 15.05
N GLU A 155 13.49 1.16 16.22
CA GLU A 155 14.09 1.63 17.46
C GLU A 155 15.32 0.80 17.84
N SER A 156 15.24 -0.53 17.73
CA SER A 156 16.37 -1.42 18.00
C SER A 156 17.57 -1.12 17.10
N ALA A 157 17.34 -0.83 15.81
CA ALA A 157 18.42 -0.46 14.89
C ALA A 157 19.05 0.88 15.28
N VAL A 158 18.24 1.89 15.62
CA VAL A 158 18.70 3.21 16.07
C VAL A 158 19.51 3.12 17.36
N ARG A 159 19.04 2.35 18.35
CA ARG A 159 19.78 2.11 19.61
C ARG A 159 21.14 1.47 19.35
N LYS A 160 21.18 0.47 18.47
CA LYS A 160 22.41 -0.21 18.08
C LYS A 160 23.40 0.75 17.40
N ILE A 161 22.90 1.65 16.55
CA ILE A 161 23.73 2.71 15.94
C ILE A 161 24.35 3.60 17.02
N ALA A 162 23.55 4.07 17.98
CA ALA A 162 24.03 4.95 19.05
C ALA A 162 25.09 4.28 19.94
N GLU A 163 24.91 2.99 20.26
CA GLU A 163 25.83 2.21 21.08
C GLU A 163 27.19 1.99 20.39
N ILE A 164 27.17 1.70 19.08
CA ILE A 164 28.37 1.29 18.35
C ILE A 164 29.15 2.49 17.79
N ALA A 165 28.47 3.52 17.30
CA ALA A 165 29.12 4.64 16.62
C ALA A 165 30.19 5.33 17.49
N GLU A 166 31.34 5.61 16.88
CA GLU A 166 32.48 6.31 17.51
C GLU A 166 32.82 7.64 16.82
N SER A 167 32.08 7.98 15.78
CA SER A 167 32.19 9.22 15.03
C SER A 167 30.82 9.64 14.53
N ASP A 168 30.67 10.92 14.18
CA ASP A 168 29.41 11.47 13.72
C ASP A 168 28.84 10.66 12.55
N LYS A 169 27.51 10.46 12.54
CA LYS A 169 26.82 9.71 11.47
C LYS A 169 25.62 10.50 10.92
N ILE A 170 25.31 10.27 9.65
CA ILE A 170 24.00 10.60 9.08
C ILE A 170 23.14 9.34 9.10
N ILE A 171 22.02 9.37 9.81
CA ILE A 171 21.05 8.28 9.85
C ILE A 171 19.92 8.62 8.90
N VAL A 172 19.60 7.70 8.00
CA VAL A 172 18.60 7.89 6.96
C VAL A 172 17.45 6.91 7.14
N GLU A 173 16.28 7.44 7.48
CA GLU A 173 15.03 6.69 7.59
C GLU A 173 14.52 6.37 6.18
N LYS A 174 14.80 5.13 5.73
CA LYS A 174 14.33 4.62 4.44
C LYS A 174 13.00 3.89 4.55
N SER A 175 12.81 3.23 5.70
CA SER A 175 11.59 2.51 6.07
C SER A 175 10.40 3.47 6.09
N THR A 176 9.20 2.99 5.75
CA THR A 176 7.99 3.81 5.92
C THR A 176 7.65 3.90 7.41
N VAL A 177 7.73 5.09 7.98
CA VAL A 177 7.52 5.39 9.40
C VAL A 177 6.40 6.43 9.56
N PRO A 178 5.69 6.47 10.71
CA PRO A 178 4.70 7.52 10.96
C PRO A 178 5.38 8.90 11.10
N CYS A 179 4.62 9.97 10.82
CA CYS A 179 5.08 11.34 11.03
C CYS A 179 5.51 11.55 12.50
N ARG A 180 6.63 12.26 12.70
CA ARG A 180 7.35 12.50 13.96
C ARG A 180 8.15 11.33 14.52
N THR A 181 8.45 10.32 13.70
CA THR A 181 9.38 9.25 14.14
C THR A 181 10.78 9.81 14.39
N ALA A 182 11.22 10.75 13.56
CA ALA A 182 12.50 11.43 13.72
C ALA A 182 12.70 12.10 15.09
N ASP A 183 11.64 12.54 15.77
CA ASP A 183 11.75 13.12 17.12
C ASP A 183 12.04 12.04 18.16
N SER A 184 11.32 10.90 18.11
CA SER A 184 11.59 9.76 18.99
C SER A 184 12.98 9.18 18.77
N VAL A 185 13.45 9.13 17.52
CA VAL A 185 14.82 8.74 17.19
C VAL A 185 15.83 9.67 17.82
N ARG A 186 15.61 10.98 17.74
CA ARG A 186 16.51 11.98 18.33
C ARG A 186 16.64 11.79 19.84
N ASP A 187 15.54 11.58 20.54
CA ASP A 187 15.56 11.35 21.99
C ASP A 187 16.38 10.10 22.35
N VAL A 188 16.21 9.01 21.60
CA VAL A 188 16.99 7.77 21.77
C VAL A 188 18.49 8.01 21.53
N LEU A 189 18.84 8.71 20.45
CA LEU A 189 20.22 9.01 20.09
C LEU A 189 20.88 9.91 21.14
N VAL A 190 20.23 11.00 21.55
CA VAL A 190 20.75 11.93 22.57
C VAL A 190 20.98 11.22 23.91
N ALA A 191 20.08 10.31 24.29
CA ALA A 191 20.20 9.56 25.55
C ALA A 191 21.31 8.48 25.53
N THR A 192 21.70 8.00 24.35
CA THR A 192 22.58 6.82 24.20
C THR A 192 23.94 7.15 23.57
N ALA A 193 24.09 8.31 22.94
CA ALA A 193 25.30 8.70 22.21
C ALA A 193 26.54 8.73 23.13
N LYS A 194 27.67 8.25 22.59
CA LYS A 194 28.99 8.44 23.22
C LYS A 194 29.34 9.94 23.23
N PRO A 195 30.09 10.43 24.24
CA PRO A 195 30.51 11.83 24.30
C PRO A 195 31.25 12.27 23.03
N GLY A 196 30.81 13.38 22.43
CA GLY A 196 31.42 13.94 21.21
C GLY A 196 30.98 13.31 19.90
N VAL A 197 30.03 12.37 19.92
CA VAL A 197 29.41 11.81 18.71
C VAL A 197 28.07 12.51 18.43
N HIS A 198 27.92 13.03 17.21
CA HIS A 198 26.72 13.72 16.76
C HIS A 198 26.00 12.94 15.64
N PHE A 199 24.67 13.05 15.63
CA PHE A 199 23.83 12.36 14.64
C PHE A 199 22.92 13.35 13.94
N GLU A 200 22.90 13.28 12.60
CA GLU A 200 21.86 13.92 11.79
C GLU A 200 20.86 12.88 11.33
N ILE A 201 19.56 13.21 11.40
CA ILE A 201 18.47 12.31 11.02
C ILE A 201 17.80 12.86 9.77
N LEU A 202 17.80 12.06 8.71
CA LEU A 202 17.14 12.36 7.45
C LEU A 202 15.99 11.39 7.20
N SER A 203 14.86 11.91 6.73
CA SER A 203 13.82 11.08 6.14
C SER A 203 14.10 10.94 4.64
N ASN A 204 14.20 9.72 4.11
CA ASN A 204 14.33 9.48 2.67
C ASN A 204 13.42 8.33 2.25
N PRO A 205 12.10 8.59 2.12
CA PRO A 205 11.15 7.55 1.82
C PRO A 205 11.43 6.86 0.49
N GLU A 206 11.06 5.58 0.42
CA GLU A 206 11.07 4.81 -0.82
C GLU A 206 9.79 5.05 -1.63
N PHE A 207 9.86 5.03 -2.96
CA PHE A 207 8.68 5.09 -3.85
C PHE A 207 8.77 3.99 -4.90
N LEU A 208 8.83 2.74 -4.44
CA LEU A 208 9.04 1.54 -5.24
C LEU A 208 7.73 0.77 -5.38
N ALA A 209 7.57 0.12 -6.52
CA ALA A 209 6.51 -0.86 -6.73
C ALA A 209 7.10 -2.20 -7.16
N GLU A 210 6.61 -3.30 -6.56
CA GLU A 210 7.01 -4.67 -6.94
C GLU A 210 6.81 -4.94 -8.44
N GLY A 211 7.81 -5.57 -9.05
CA GLY A 211 7.91 -5.80 -10.48
C GLY A 211 8.48 -4.62 -11.29
N THR A 212 8.68 -3.44 -10.68
CA THR A 212 9.28 -2.26 -11.33
C THR A 212 10.34 -1.55 -10.49
N ALA A 213 10.76 -2.08 -9.34
CA ALA A 213 11.63 -1.36 -8.40
C ALA A 213 12.93 -0.87 -9.03
N ILE A 214 13.55 -1.67 -9.91
CA ILE A 214 14.79 -1.28 -10.58
C ILE A 214 14.58 -0.07 -11.49
N ARG A 215 13.48 -0.05 -12.25
CA ARG A 215 13.12 1.10 -13.09
C ARG A 215 12.86 2.32 -12.21
N ASP A 216 12.10 2.15 -11.12
CA ASP A 216 11.69 3.24 -10.24
C ASP A 216 12.89 3.85 -9.48
N LEU A 217 13.93 3.06 -9.17
CA LEU A 217 15.18 3.54 -8.57
C LEU A 217 16.12 4.21 -9.58
N LEU A 218 16.17 3.72 -10.82
CA LEU A 218 17.03 4.28 -11.88
C LEU A 218 16.44 5.56 -12.48
N MET A 219 15.12 5.65 -12.58
CA MET A 219 14.39 6.77 -13.17
C MET A 219 13.24 7.20 -12.25
N PRO A 220 13.54 7.68 -11.04
CA PRO A 220 12.51 8.12 -10.11
C PRO A 220 11.77 9.34 -10.67
N ASP A 221 10.47 9.43 -10.39
CA ASP A 221 9.72 10.67 -10.59
C ASP A 221 10.31 11.79 -9.74
N ARG A 222 10.69 11.44 -8.49
CA ARG A 222 11.37 12.29 -7.52
C ARG A 222 12.05 11.47 -6.42
N ILE A 223 13.08 12.04 -5.82
CA ILE A 223 13.67 11.64 -4.55
C ILE A 223 13.28 12.69 -3.51
N LEU A 224 12.77 12.27 -2.35
CA LEU A 224 12.48 13.17 -1.24
C LEU A 224 13.54 13.02 -0.15
N ILE A 225 14.06 14.13 0.36
CA ILE A 225 15.00 14.17 1.48
C ILE A 225 14.48 15.18 2.52
N GLY A 226 13.91 14.69 3.60
CA GLY A 226 13.52 15.47 4.75
C GLY A 226 14.68 15.66 5.73
N SER A 227 14.90 16.88 6.21
CA SER A 227 15.90 17.19 7.24
C SER A 227 15.38 18.20 8.26
N MET A 228 16.05 18.29 9.40
CA MET A 228 15.87 19.44 10.28
C MET A 228 16.35 20.72 9.58
N GLN A 229 15.65 21.83 9.84
CA GLN A 229 16.00 23.13 9.25
C GLN A 229 17.09 23.84 10.07
N THR A 230 18.13 23.09 10.41
CA THR A 230 19.36 23.51 11.08
C THR A 230 20.51 23.44 10.07
N GLU A 231 21.60 24.18 10.29
CA GLU A 231 22.75 24.18 9.38
C GLU A 231 23.28 22.76 9.12
N SER A 232 23.57 22.00 10.18
CA SER A 232 24.03 20.61 10.10
C SER A 232 23.04 19.66 9.42
N GLY A 233 21.74 19.88 9.60
CA GLY A 233 20.69 19.07 8.98
C GLY A 233 20.58 19.32 7.48
N LEU A 234 20.75 20.58 7.05
CA LEU A 234 20.80 20.97 5.65
C LEU A 234 22.08 20.45 4.98
N GLU A 235 23.23 20.49 5.65
CA GLU A 235 24.47 19.90 5.18
C GLU A 235 24.35 18.38 4.99
N ALA A 236 23.72 17.68 5.95
CA ALA A 236 23.46 16.25 5.84
C ALA A 236 22.52 15.92 4.67
N ALA A 237 21.45 16.71 4.48
CA ALA A 237 20.54 16.56 3.35
C ALA A 237 21.26 16.74 2.01
N GLN A 238 22.15 17.73 1.91
CA GLN A 238 22.95 17.97 0.72
C GLN A 238 23.98 16.85 0.48
N ALA A 239 24.58 16.30 1.54
CA ALA A 239 25.48 15.15 1.42
C ALA A 239 24.76 13.92 0.84
N LEU A 240 23.52 13.65 1.27
CA LEU A 240 22.70 12.59 0.68
C LEU A 240 22.23 12.93 -0.74
N ALA A 241 21.89 14.20 -1.03
CA ALA A 241 21.53 14.64 -2.38
C ALA A 241 22.68 14.38 -3.36
N ASN A 242 23.93 14.70 -2.98
CA ASN A 242 25.12 14.45 -3.78
C ASN A 242 25.28 12.96 -4.16
N VAL A 243 24.89 12.03 -3.28
CA VAL A 243 24.91 10.59 -3.59
C VAL A 243 23.93 10.26 -4.73
N TYR A 244 22.72 10.84 -4.69
CA TYR A 244 21.69 10.64 -5.71
C TYR A 244 22.00 11.36 -7.03
N GLU A 245 22.67 12.52 -6.99
CA GLU A 245 23.04 13.32 -8.17
C GLU A 245 23.95 12.58 -9.15
N ALA A 246 24.57 11.48 -8.73
CA ALA A 246 25.36 10.61 -9.62
C ALA A 246 24.54 9.97 -10.76
N TRP A 247 23.20 9.89 -10.63
CA TRP A 247 22.34 9.42 -11.73
C TRP A 247 20.96 10.09 -11.80
N VAL A 248 20.52 10.77 -10.75
CA VAL A 248 19.24 11.47 -10.71
C VAL A 248 19.47 12.96 -10.96
N PRO A 249 18.77 13.58 -11.94
CA PRO A 249 18.86 15.03 -12.14
C PRO A 249 18.49 15.78 -10.87
N ARG A 250 19.24 16.84 -10.54
CA ARG A 250 19.03 17.65 -9.32
C ARG A 250 17.59 18.16 -9.16
N SER A 251 16.94 18.49 -10.28
CA SER A 251 15.54 18.94 -10.33
C SER A 251 14.53 17.89 -9.84
N ARG A 252 14.92 16.62 -9.77
CA ARG A 252 14.10 15.54 -9.21
C ARG A 252 14.47 15.19 -7.76
N ILE A 253 15.42 15.92 -7.14
CA ILE A 253 15.81 15.71 -5.74
C ILE A 253 15.23 16.86 -4.93
N ILE A 254 14.18 16.58 -4.18
CA ILE A 254 13.42 17.56 -3.41
C ILE A 254 13.85 17.46 -1.96
N THR A 255 14.32 18.57 -1.39
CA THR A 255 14.62 18.66 0.04
C THR A 255 13.50 19.40 0.75
N MET A 256 13.16 18.95 1.97
CA MET A 256 12.09 19.55 2.76
C MET A 256 12.35 19.34 4.25
N ASN A 257 11.43 19.78 5.11
CA ASN A 257 11.54 19.43 6.53
C ASN A 257 11.28 17.93 6.75
N VAL A 258 11.85 17.36 7.81
CA VAL A 258 11.80 15.92 8.10
C VAL A 258 10.37 15.38 8.20
N TRP A 259 9.49 16.08 8.91
CA TRP A 259 8.10 15.65 9.11
C TRP A 259 7.26 15.69 7.84
N SER A 260 7.49 16.69 6.98
CA SER A 260 6.86 16.77 5.67
C SER A 260 7.27 15.59 4.79
N SER A 261 8.53 15.14 4.85
CA SER A 261 8.99 13.97 4.11
C SER A 261 8.35 12.67 4.62
N GLU A 262 8.32 12.46 5.95
CA GLU A 262 7.63 11.30 6.55
C GLU A 262 6.15 11.26 6.14
N LEU A 263 5.44 12.39 6.27
CA LEU A 263 4.03 12.48 5.93
C LEU A 263 3.79 12.36 4.42
N ALA A 264 4.68 12.89 3.57
CA ALA A 264 4.53 12.84 2.11
C ALA A 264 4.48 11.41 1.58
N LYS A 265 5.18 10.47 2.22
CA LYS A 265 5.12 9.04 1.86
C LYS A 265 3.73 8.46 2.12
N LEU A 266 3.20 8.63 3.33
CA LEU A 266 1.85 8.19 3.68
C LEU A 266 0.82 8.87 2.77
N ALA A 267 0.90 10.20 2.63
CA ALA A 267 0.01 11.00 1.80
C ALA A 267 -0.02 10.49 0.34
N SER A 268 1.15 10.20 -0.25
CA SER A 268 1.23 9.67 -1.61
C SER A 268 0.49 8.34 -1.75
N ASN A 269 0.71 7.40 -0.83
CA ASN A 269 0.08 6.08 -0.89
C ASN A 269 -1.43 6.13 -0.64
N VAL A 270 -1.90 6.95 0.31
CA VAL A 270 -3.34 7.07 0.57
C VAL A 270 -4.08 7.78 -0.56
N LEU A 271 -3.47 8.76 -1.24
CA LEU A 271 -4.04 9.39 -2.44
C LEU A 271 -4.12 8.41 -3.61
N LEU A 272 -3.11 7.58 -3.81
CA LEU A 272 -3.13 6.52 -4.83
C LEU A 272 -4.26 5.51 -4.57
N ALA A 273 -4.40 5.04 -3.33
CA ALA A 273 -5.43 4.10 -2.94
C ALA A 273 -6.84 4.72 -2.97
N GLN A 274 -6.95 6.01 -2.63
CA GLN A 274 -8.19 6.77 -2.75
C GLN A 274 -8.69 6.77 -4.20
N ARG A 275 -7.83 7.00 -5.19
CA ARG A 275 -8.24 6.97 -6.60
C ARG A 275 -8.83 5.62 -7.01
N ILE A 276 -8.22 4.51 -6.56
CA ILE A 276 -8.76 3.17 -6.80
C ILE A 276 -10.14 3.00 -6.14
N SER A 277 -10.29 3.44 -4.89
CA SER A 277 -11.56 3.31 -4.18
C SER A 277 -12.65 4.20 -4.78
N SER A 278 -12.30 5.41 -5.21
CA SER A 278 -13.21 6.31 -5.94
C SER A 278 -13.68 5.69 -7.25
N ILE A 279 -12.80 5.09 -8.06
CA ILE A 279 -13.23 4.46 -9.31
C ILE A 279 -14.01 3.16 -9.04
N ASN A 280 -13.68 2.43 -7.98
CA ASN A 280 -14.44 1.25 -7.55
C ASN A 280 -15.84 1.62 -7.04
N SER A 281 -16.03 2.73 -6.34
CA SER A 281 -17.37 3.17 -5.94
C SER A 281 -18.22 3.54 -7.16
N LEU A 282 -17.63 4.23 -8.14
CA LEU A 282 -18.27 4.52 -9.42
C LEU A 282 -18.60 3.24 -10.21
N SER A 283 -17.78 2.19 -10.10
CA SER A 283 -18.06 0.90 -10.75
C SER A 283 -19.37 0.28 -10.29
N ALA A 284 -19.73 0.42 -9.01
CA ALA A 284 -21.01 -0.06 -8.50
C ALA A 284 -22.19 0.77 -9.05
N ILE A 285 -22.01 2.08 -9.22
CA ILE A 285 -23.02 2.93 -9.87
C ILE A 285 -23.20 2.51 -11.33
N CYS A 286 -22.10 2.29 -12.06
CA CYS A 286 -22.12 1.86 -13.45
C CYS A 286 -22.91 0.56 -13.64
N GLU A 287 -22.68 -0.44 -12.77
CA GLU A 287 -23.42 -1.70 -12.77
C GLU A 287 -24.93 -1.52 -12.52
N ALA A 288 -25.32 -0.51 -11.73
CA ALA A 288 -26.73 -0.23 -11.40
C ALA A 288 -27.45 0.63 -12.44
N THR A 289 -26.72 1.49 -13.17
CA THR A 289 -27.29 2.44 -14.14
C THR A 289 -27.14 2.01 -15.60
N GLY A 290 -26.28 1.04 -15.88
CA GLY A 290 -25.97 0.59 -17.23
C GLY A 290 -24.81 1.33 -17.91
N ALA A 291 -24.07 2.16 -17.18
CA ALA A 291 -22.84 2.79 -17.67
C ALA A 291 -21.65 1.81 -17.66
N ASP A 292 -20.57 2.12 -18.40
CA ASP A 292 -19.32 1.35 -18.39
C ASP A 292 -18.21 2.11 -17.65
N ILE A 293 -17.62 1.47 -16.64
CA ILE A 293 -16.57 2.07 -15.82
C ILE A 293 -15.31 2.40 -16.60
N ASP A 294 -14.97 1.65 -17.66
CA ASP A 294 -13.79 1.93 -18.47
C ASP A 294 -14.00 3.20 -19.32
N GLU A 295 -15.23 3.46 -19.80
CA GLU A 295 -15.59 4.71 -20.47
C GLU A 295 -15.50 5.91 -19.51
N ILE A 296 -16.05 5.76 -18.30
CA ILE A 296 -15.97 6.79 -17.26
C ILE A 296 -14.52 7.06 -16.85
N SER A 297 -13.73 6.00 -16.64
CA SER A 297 -12.31 6.11 -16.29
C SER A 297 -11.51 6.82 -17.38
N TYR A 298 -11.79 6.49 -18.65
CA TYR A 298 -11.17 7.15 -19.80
C TYR A 298 -11.55 8.64 -19.86
N ALA A 299 -12.84 8.96 -19.78
CA ALA A 299 -13.32 10.34 -19.84
C ALA A 299 -12.75 11.20 -18.70
N CYS A 300 -12.78 10.72 -17.46
CA CYS A 300 -12.19 11.42 -16.32
C CYS A 300 -10.67 11.54 -16.42
N GLY A 301 -10.00 10.51 -16.96
CA GLY A 301 -8.54 10.48 -17.08
C GLY A 301 -7.96 11.42 -18.14
N LEU A 302 -8.78 11.90 -19.08
CA LEU A 302 -8.39 12.90 -20.08
C LEU A 302 -8.22 14.30 -19.48
N ASP A 303 -8.88 14.60 -18.36
CA ASP A 303 -8.62 15.84 -17.63
C ASP A 303 -7.24 15.75 -16.97
N THR A 304 -6.29 16.57 -17.43
CA THR A 304 -4.89 16.52 -16.98
C THR A 304 -4.72 16.86 -15.49
N ARG A 305 -5.69 17.51 -14.86
CA ARG A 305 -5.70 17.77 -13.41
C ARG A 305 -6.03 16.52 -12.60
N ILE A 306 -6.73 15.57 -13.21
CA ILE A 306 -7.03 14.24 -12.65
C ILE A 306 -5.95 13.25 -13.08
N GLY A 307 -5.61 13.22 -14.37
CA GLY A 307 -4.69 12.28 -14.99
C GLY A 307 -5.25 10.85 -15.09
N SER A 308 -4.66 10.05 -15.99
CA SER A 308 -5.17 8.72 -16.37
C SER A 308 -4.72 7.55 -15.48
N LYS A 309 -3.83 7.79 -14.51
CA LYS A 309 -3.25 6.73 -13.66
C LYS A 309 -4.15 6.38 -12.48
N MET A 310 -4.07 5.14 -11.99
CA MET A 310 -4.85 4.64 -10.84
C MET A 310 -6.37 4.82 -10.98
N LEU A 311 -6.89 4.74 -12.21
CA LEU A 311 -8.30 4.78 -12.54
C LEU A 311 -8.78 3.46 -13.17
N LYS A 312 -8.17 2.33 -12.81
CA LYS A 312 -8.65 1.02 -13.25
C LYS A 312 -9.43 0.37 -12.12
N ALA A 313 -10.74 0.19 -12.33
CA ALA A 313 -11.58 -0.54 -11.37
C ALA A 313 -11.15 -2.01 -11.27
N SER A 314 -11.28 -2.58 -10.08
CA SER A 314 -10.89 -3.95 -9.77
C SER A 314 -11.69 -4.51 -8.60
N VAL A 315 -11.52 -5.80 -8.29
CA VAL A 315 -12.11 -6.47 -7.12
C VAL A 315 -11.66 -5.84 -5.79
N GLY A 316 -10.53 -5.14 -5.80
CA GLY A 316 -9.99 -4.41 -4.67
C GLY A 316 -8.48 -4.22 -4.82
N PHE A 317 -7.95 -3.17 -4.21
CA PHE A 317 -6.50 -3.05 -4.05
C PHE A 317 -6.02 -4.00 -2.94
N GLY A 318 -4.75 -4.40 -3.05
CA GLY A 318 -4.03 -5.18 -2.05
C GLY A 318 -2.57 -4.72 -1.92
N GLY A 319 -1.70 -5.60 -1.46
CA GLY A 319 -0.29 -5.33 -1.21
C GLY A 319 -0.05 -4.77 0.19
N SER A 320 1.21 -4.81 0.63
CA SER A 320 1.58 -4.46 2.02
C SER A 320 1.46 -2.98 2.39
N CYS A 321 1.24 -2.08 1.43
CA CYS A 321 1.35 -0.64 1.66
C CYS A 321 -0.01 0.04 1.85
N PHE A 322 -0.93 -0.06 0.89
CA PHE A 322 -2.12 0.83 0.87
C PHE A 322 -2.99 0.74 2.12
N LYS A 323 -3.47 -0.46 2.48
CA LYS A 323 -4.36 -0.61 3.65
C LYS A 323 -3.65 -0.22 4.94
N LYS A 324 -2.41 -0.69 5.11
CA LYS A 324 -1.55 -0.36 6.26
C LYS A 324 -1.37 1.16 6.42
N ASP A 325 -1.03 1.86 5.34
CA ASP A 325 -0.77 3.30 5.37
C ASP A 325 -2.05 4.12 5.61
N ILE A 326 -3.19 3.71 5.05
CA ILE A 326 -4.49 4.36 5.31
C ILE A 326 -4.90 4.19 6.78
N LEU A 327 -4.76 2.99 7.33
CA LEU A 327 -5.09 2.74 8.73
C LEU A 327 -4.15 3.51 9.67
N CYS A 328 -2.87 3.65 9.28
CA CYS A 328 -1.90 4.45 10.01
C CYS A 328 -2.27 5.94 10.00
N ILE A 329 -2.58 6.53 8.83
CA ILE A 329 -2.95 7.96 8.77
C ILE A 329 -4.25 8.24 9.54
N SER A 330 -5.22 7.31 9.49
CA SER A 330 -6.45 7.38 10.29
C SER A 330 -6.15 7.33 11.78
N TYR A 331 -5.25 6.45 12.22
CA TYR A 331 -4.81 6.38 13.62
C TYR A 331 -4.04 7.65 14.05
N ILE A 332 -3.17 8.19 13.20
CA ILE A 332 -2.48 9.47 13.46
C ILE A 332 -3.51 10.58 13.65
N ALA A 333 -4.48 10.70 12.75
CA ALA A 333 -5.55 11.70 12.86
C ALA A 333 -6.33 11.57 14.17
N GLU A 334 -6.72 10.37 14.57
CA GLU A 334 -7.36 10.12 15.87
C GLU A 334 -6.48 10.53 17.06
N SER A 335 -5.19 10.18 17.02
CA SER A 335 -4.24 10.55 18.08
C SER A 335 -4.01 12.07 18.20
N LEU A 336 -4.28 12.81 17.12
CA LEU A 336 -4.25 14.26 17.05
C LEU A 336 -5.63 14.90 17.30
N HIS A 337 -6.62 14.11 17.73
CA HIS A 337 -7.99 14.56 17.98
C HIS A 337 -8.71 15.13 16.73
N LEU A 338 -8.49 14.53 15.55
CA LEU A 338 -9.10 14.89 14.26
C LEU A 338 -10.01 13.75 13.72
N PRO A 339 -11.16 13.47 14.37
CA PRO A 339 -12.00 12.33 14.03
C PRO A 339 -12.60 12.40 12.62
N GLU A 340 -12.94 13.58 12.10
CA GLU A 340 -13.47 13.77 10.75
C GLU A 340 -12.42 13.39 9.69
N VAL A 341 -11.16 13.74 9.92
CA VAL A 341 -10.03 13.39 9.05
C VAL A 341 -9.77 11.89 9.09
N SER A 342 -9.85 11.27 10.28
CA SER A 342 -9.76 9.81 10.40
C SER A 342 -10.86 9.10 9.61
N ALA A 343 -12.12 9.52 9.79
CA ALA A 343 -13.26 8.93 9.10
C ALA A 343 -13.15 9.06 7.57
N TYR A 344 -12.71 10.22 7.08
CA TYR A 344 -12.48 10.45 5.65
C TYR A 344 -11.50 9.44 5.06
N TRP A 345 -10.31 9.29 5.66
CA TRP A 345 -9.32 8.34 5.14
C TRP A 345 -9.74 6.90 5.33
N LYS A 346 -10.36 6.55 6.47
CA LYS A 346 -10.86 5.20 6.74
C LYS A 346 -11.88 4.74 5.69
N SER A 347 -12.71 5.65 5.17
CA SER A 347 -13.70 5.34 4.13
C SER A 347 -13.10 4.73 2.86
N VAL A 348 -11.82 5.02 2.56
CA VAL A 348 -11.09 4.41 1.44
C VAL A 348 -10.94 2.89 1.65
N VAL A 349 -10.64 2.45 2.86
CA VAL A 349 -10.59 1.02 3.20
C VAL A 349 -11.99 0.42 3.21
N ASP A 350 -12.98 1.13 3.77
CA ASP A 350 -14.36 0.64 3.84
C ASP A 350 -14.94 0.37 2.43
N ILE A 351 -14.67 1.24 1.45
CA ILE A 351 -15.05 1.01 0.05
C ILE A 351 -14.29 -0.17 -0.57
N ASN A 352 -13.01 -0.36 -0.23
CA ASN A 352 -12.24 -1.50 -0.73
C ASN A 352 -12.78 -2.84 -0.20
N GLU A 353 -13.15 -2.92 1.07
CA GLU A 353 -13.74 -4.13 1.65
C GLU A 353 -15.17 -4.35 1.12
N TYR A 354 -15.96 -3.29 0.94
CA TYR A 354 -17.26 -3.35 0.25
C TYR A 354 -17.13 -3.90 -1.19
N GLN A 355 -16.10 -3.49 -1.93
CA GLN A 355 -15.85 -3.95 -3.31
C GLN A 355 -15.59 -5.48 -3.36
N LYS A 356 -14.81 -6.02 -2.42
CA LYS A 356 -14.56 -7.47 -2.31
C LYS A 356 -15.85 -8.22 -1.95
N ASP A 357 -16.56 -7.75 -0.93
CA ASP A 357 -17.81 -8.36 -0.46
C ASP A 357 -18.89 -8.40 -1.55
N ARG A 358 -19.13 -7.27 -2.24
CA ARG A 358 -20.15 -7.21 -3.30
C ARG A 358 -19.81 -8.12 -4.48
N PHE A 359 -18.52 -8.29 -4.79
CA PHE A 359 -18.08 -9.18 -5.87
C PHE A 359 -18.32 -10.65 -5.50
N ALA A 360 -17.97 -11.06 -4.27
CA ALA A 360 -18.28 -12.39 -3.76
C ALA A 360 -19.81 -12.66 -3.78
N LYS A 361 -20.62 -11.71 -3.31
CA LYS A 361 -22.09 -11.80 -3.36
C LYS A 361 -22.63 -11.92 -4.78
N ARG A 362 -22.05 -11.22 -5.76
CA ARG A 362 -22.42 -11.35 -7.18
C ARG A 362 -22.16 -12.76 -7.70
N ILE A 363 -21.02 -13.36 -7.36
CA ILE A 363 -20.70 -14.75 -7.72
C ILE A 363 -21.75 -15.71 -7.14
N ILE A 364 -22.03 -15.62 -5.83
CA ILE A 364 -23.02 -16.45 -5.14
C ILE A 364 -24.39 -16.31 -5.80
N HIS A 365 -24.83 -15.07 -6.04
CA HIS A 365 -26.12 -14.78 -6.64
C HIS A 365 -26.27 -15.37 -8.05
N ARG A 366 -25.25 -15.17 -8.90
CA ARG A 366 -25.25 -15.66 -10.28
C ARG A 366 -25.13 -17.17 -10.39
N LEU A 367 -24.53 -17.82 -9.39
CA LEU A 367 -24.50 -19.27 -9.25
C LEU A 367 -25.69 -19.80 -8.44
N PHE A 368 -26.85 -19.12 -8.55
CA PHE A 368 -28.15 -19.55 -8.04
C PHE A 368 -28.27 -19.57 -6.52
N ASN A 369 -27.57 -18.67 -5.82
CA ASN A 369 -27.56 -18.51 -4.36
C ASN A 369 -27.12 -19.77 -3.58
N SER A 370 -26.37 -20.68 -4.20
CA SER A 370 -25.79 -21.83 -3.52
C SER A 370 -24.51 -22.27 -4.22
N LEU A 371 -23.41 -22.33 -3.48
CA LEU A 371 -22.12 -22.80 -3.99
C LEU A 371 -21.77 -24.23 -3.56
N THR A 372 -22.63 -24.87 -2.76
CA THR A 372 -22.38 -26.21 -2.21
C THR A 372 -22.01 -27.20 -3.31
N ASN A 373 -20.81 -27.78 -3.20
CA ASN A 373 -20.22 -28.73 -4.14
C ASN A 373 -20.01 -28.22 -5.58
N LYS A 374 -20.18 -26.92 -5.84
CA LYS A 374 -19.82 -26.33 -7.14
C LYS A 374 -18.32 -26.11 -7.21
N LYS A 375 -17.66 -26.70 -8.22
CA LYS A 375 -16.27 -26.38 -8.54
C LYS A 375 -16.17 -24.96 -9.13
N ILE A 376 -15.29 -24.12 -8.58
CA ILE A 376 -14.97 -22.78 -9.07
C ILE A 376 -13.45 -22.68 -9.26
N ALA A 377 -13.02 -22.30 -10.45
CA ALA A 377 -11.61 -22.03 -10.73
C ALA A 377 -11.26 -20.60 -10.33
N ILE A 378 -10.19 -20.43 -9.56
CA ILE A 378 -9.67 -19.13 -9.13
C ILE A 378 -8.37 -18.89 -9.90
N LEU A 379 -8.37 -17.87 -10.77
CA LEU A 379 -7.22 -17.51 -11.58
C LEU A 379 -6.55 -16.26 -11.00
N GLY A 380 -5.35 -16.46 -10.45
CA GLY A 380 -4.59 -15.44 -9.74
C GLY A 380 -4.81 -15.46 -8.24
N PHE A 381 -3.71 -15.41 -7.49
CA PHE A 381 -3.70 -15.32 -6.03
C PHE A 381 -2.81 -14.17 -5.53
N ALA A 382 -1.77 -13.79 -6.29
CA ALA A 382 -0.96 -12.60 -6.00
C ALA A 382 -1.82 -11.33 -6.00
N TYR A 383 -1.42 -10.31 -5.24
CA TYR A 383 -2.24 -9.09 -5.10
C TYR A 383 -2.32 -8.27 -6.41
N LYS A 384 -1.33 -8.42 -7.29
CA LYS A 384 -1.24 -7.85 -8.65
C LYS A 384 -0.36 -8.74 -9.55
N LYS A 385 -0.31 -8.46 -10.85
CA LYS A 385 0.59 -9.18 -11.76
C LYS A 385 2.08 -8.89 -11.52
N ASN A 386 2.93 -9.78 -12.01
CA ASN A 386 4.41 -9.69 -11.99
C ASN A 386 5.05 -9.73 -10.59
N THR A 387 4.34 -10.26 -9.59
CA THR A 387 4.88 -10.54 -8.25
C THR A 387 4.33 -11.87 -7.73
N ALA A 388 5.02 -12.46 -6.76
CA ALA A 388 4.53 -13.58 -5.96
C ALA A 388 3.97 -13.12 -4.60
N ASP A 389 3.91 -11.81 -4.34
CA ASP A 389 3.40 -11.26 -3.09
C ASP A 389 1.87 -11.38 -3.01
N THR A 390 1.41 -11.87 -1.88
CA THR A 390 0.01 -12.19 -1.55
C THR A 390 -0.53 -11.34 -0.42
N ARG A 391 0.30 -10.49 0.21
CA ARG A 391 -0.12 -9.65 1.34
C ARG A 391 -1.31 -8.78 0.95
N GLU A 392 -2.37 -8.83 1.77
CA GLU A 392 -3.65 -8.14 1.53
C GLU A 392 -4.25 -8.40 0.13
N SER A 393 -3.94 -9.53 -0.50
CA SER A 393 -4.54 -9.90 -1.79
C SER A 393 -6.05 -10.04 -1.65
N ALA A 394 -6.80 -9.42 -2.58
CA ALA A 394 -8.24 -9.61 -2.65
C ALA A 394 -8.62 -11.08 -2.88
N ALA A 395 -7.72 -11.88 -3.48
CA ALA A 395 -7.95 -13.30 -3.69
C ALA A 395 -8.19 -14.06 -2.39
N ILE A 396 -7.46 -13.73 -1.32
CA ILE A 396 -7.61 -14.36 0.00
C ILE A 396 -9.05 -14.18 0.50
N THR A 397 -9.55 -12.95 0.52
CA THR A 397 -10.91 -12.63 1.00
C THR A 397 -11.99 -13.33 0.16
N ILE A 398 -11.83 -13.34 -1.16
CA ILE A 398 -12.82 -13.99 -2.06
C ILE A 398 -12.80 -15.51 -1.88
N VAL A 399 -11.62 -16.13 -1.83
CA VAL A 399 -11.49 -17.58 -1.59
C VAL A 399 -12.15 -17.99 -0.28
N GLN A 400 -11.91 -17.24 0.80
CA GLN A 400 -12.53 -17.49 2.10
C GLN A 400 -14.06 -17.37 2.04
N SER A 401 -14.56 -16.30 1.42
CA SER A 401 -16.00 -16.06 1.27
C SER A 401 -16.69 -17.19 0.48
N LEU A 402 -16.11 -17.61 -0.64
CA LEU A 402 -16.69 -18.66 -1.47
C LEU A 402 -16.59 -20.05 -0.82
N ALA A 403 -15.49 -20.33 -0.11
CA ALA A 403 -15.32 -21.59 0.61
C ALA A 403 -16.30 -21.72 1.79
N ALA A 404 -16.61 -20.61 2.47
CA ALA A 404 -17.60 -20.57 3.54
C ALA A 404 -19.02 -20.93 3.05
N GLU A 405 -19.33 -20.65 1.78
CA GLU A 405 -20.57 -21.03 1.09
C GLU A 405 -20.56 -22.48 0.54
N GLY A 406 -19.50 -23.24 0.83
CA GLY A 406 -19.35 -24.64 0.45
C GLY A 406 -18.87 -24.89 -0.98
N ALA A 407 -18.28 -23.88 -1.64
CA ALA A 407 -17.66 -24.03 -2.96
C ALA A 407 -16.45 -24.98 -2.90
N LYS A 408 -16.21 -25.73 -3.99
CA LYS A 408 -14.94 -26.45 -4.21
C LYS A 408 -14.04 -25.56 -5.07
N LEU A 409 -12.99 -24.99 -4.48
CA LEU A 409 -12.14 -24.01 -5.13
C LEU A 409 -10.87 -24.66 -5.69
N SER A 410 -10.55 -24.34 -6.95
CA SER A 410 -9.32 -24.77 -7.60
C SER A 410 -8.49 -23.55 -7.97
N ILE A 411 -7.39 -23.29 -7.27
CA ILE A 411 -6.59 -22.07 -7.39
C ILE A 411 -5.41 -22.32 -8.33
N TYR A 412 -5.17 -21.40 -9.26
CA TYR A 412 -3.96 -21.36 -10.07
C TYR A 412 -3.37 -19.94 -10.09
N ASP A 413 -2.09 -19.82 -9.76
CA ASP A 413 -1.29 -18.61 -9.94
C ASP A 413 0.09 -18.99 -10.52
N PRO A 414 0.61 -18.27 -11.52
CA PRO A 414 1.87 -18.62 -12.18
C PRO A 414 3.13 -18.40 -11.32
N LYS A 415 3.04 -17.67 -10.20
CA LYS A 415 4.21 -17.26 -9.39
C LYS A 415 4.07 -17.54 -7.90
N VAL A 416 2.86 -17.58 -7.36
CA VAL A 416 2.64 -17.91 -5.94
C VAL A 416 2.79 -19.41 -5.71
N LEU A 417 3.61 -19.78 -4.73
CA LEU A 417 3.82 -21.17 -4.33
C LEU A 417 2.64 -21.71 -3.52
N GLU A 418 2.39 -23.02 -3.61
CA GLU A 418 1.30 -23.67 -2.88
C GLU A 418 1.40 -23.45 -1.36
N GLU A 419 2.61 -23.51 -0.80
CA GLU A 419 2.86 -23.31 0.62
C GLU A 419 2.46 -21.89 1.06
N THR A 420 2.70 -20.88 0.21
CA THR A 420 2.29 -19.49 0.46
C THR A 420 0.77 -19.36 0.47
N VAL A 421 0.09 -19.98 -0.51
CA VAL A 421 -1.39 -19.98 -0.57
C VAL A 421 -1.97 -20.55 0.73
N TRP A 422 -1.47 -21.71 1.17
CA TRP A 422 -1.97 -22.34 2.39
C TRP A 422 -1.66 -21.53 3.65
N HIS A 423 -0.46 -20.96 3.74
CA HIS A 423 -0.08 -20.10 4.85
C HIS A 423 -1.03 -18.90 5.00
N ASP A 424 -1.33 -18.21 3.89
CA ASP A 424 -2.21 -17.04 3.93
C ASP A 424 -3.66 -17.39 4.24
N LEU A 425 -4.15 -18.52 3.72
CA LEU A 425 -5.51 -19.01 4.03
C LEU A 425 -5.63 -19.44 5.50
N GLU A 426 -4.57 -19.99 6.09
CA GLU A 426 -4.51 -20.32 7.51
C GLU A 426 -4.53 -19.06 8.37
N LEU A 427 -3.67 -18.07 8.07
CA LEU A 427 -3.61 -16.80 8.81
C LEU A 427 -4.93 -16.02 8.75
N GLY A 428 -5.64 -16.09 7.63
CA GLY A 428 -6.93 -15.44 7.50
C GLY A 428 -8.09 -16.24 8.10
N SER A 429 -7.88 -17.46 8.59
CA SER A 429 -8.94 -18.30 9.17
C SER A 429 -9.15 -17.98 10.66
N PRO A 430 -10.36 -17.56 11.07
CA PRO A 430 -10.61 -17.14 12.46
C PRO A 430 -10.62 -18.32 13.45
N SER A 431 -10.74 -19.56 12.96
CA SER A 431 -10.79 -20.76 13.80
C SER A 431 -10.22 -22.00 13.10
N THR A 432 -9.75 -22.97 13.87
CA THR A 432 -9.28 -24.26 13.33
C THR A 432 -10.35 -25.02 12.54
N PRO A 433 -11.64 -25.08 12.98
CA PRO A 433 -12.71 -25.69 12.19
C PRO A 433 -12.93 -25.05 10.82
N ASP A 434 -12.82 -23.72 10.71
CA ASP A 434 -12.95 -23.02 9.43
C ASP A 434 -11.78 -23.37 8.49
N PHE A 435 -10.57 -23.50 9.04
CA PHE A 435 -9.41 -23.93 8.28
C PHE A 435 -9.53 -25.38 7.77
N TRP A 436 -10.08 -26.30 8.57
CA TRP A 436 -10.34 -27.67 8.11
C TRP A 436 -11.34 -27.73 6.96
N ARG A 437 -12.37 -26.87 6.99
CA ARG A 437 -13.33 -26.72 5.88
C ARG A 437 -12.64 -26.18 4.63
N LEU A 438 -11.77 -25.18 4.77
CA LEU A 438 -10.95 -24.68 3.66
C LEU A 438 -10.09 -25.80 3.07
N LYS A 439 -9.36 -26.56 3.90
CA LYS A 439 -8.56 -27.70 3.42
C LYS A 439 -9.38 -28.76 2.67
N ALA A 440 -10.62 -29.01 3.09
CA ALA A 440 -11.51 -29.97 2.41
C ALA A 440 -12.08 -29.46 1.07
N ASN A 441 -12.01 -28.15 0.84
CA ASN A 441 -12.69 -27.48 -0.27
C ASN A 441 -11.73 -26.80 -1.26
N VAL A 442 -10.48 -26.53 -0.88
CA VAL A 442 -9.50 -25.81 -1.71
C VAL A 442 -8.45 -26.78 -2.25
N THR A 443 -8.08 -26.62 -3.51
CA THR A 443 -6.96 -27.32 -4.15
C THR A 443 -6.13 -26.31 -4.92
N VAL A 444 -4.81 -26.33 -4.74
CA VAL A 444 -3.88 -25.52 -5.55
C VAL A 444 -3.43 -26.36 -6.74
N GLN A 445 -3.46 -25.79 -7.92
CA GLN A 445 -3.11 -26.45 -9.18
C GLN A 445 -1.86 -25.82 -9.77
N THR A 446 -1.04 -26.63 -10.43
CA THR A 446 0.14 -26.19 -11.17
C THR A 446 -0.16 -25.87 -12.64
N ASP A 447 -1.38 -26.19 -13.11
CA ASP A 447 -1.83 -25.96 -14.48
C ASP A 447 -3.21 -25.30 -14.51
N VAL A 448 -3.35 -24.30 -15.37
CA VAL A 448 -4.59 -23.51 -15.50
C VAL A 448 -5.75 -24.33 -16.04
N TYR A 449 -5.50 -25.31 -16.92
CA TYR A 449 -6.57 -26.14 -17.50
C TYR A 449 -7.09 -27.13 -16.45
N ALA A 450 -6.22 -27.71 -15.63
CA ALA A 450 -6.63 -28.55 -14.49
C ALA A 450 -7.48 -27.78 -13.47
N ALA A 451 -7.17 -26.50 -13.23
CA ALA A 451 -7.99 -25.64 -12.39
C ALA A 451 -9.41 -25.46 -12.94
N CYS A 452 -9.53 -25.26 -14.26
CA CYS A 452 -10.79 -25.00 -14.93
C CYS A 452 -11.62 -26.26 -15.27
N GLU A 453 -11.01 -27.44 -15.34
CA GLU A 453 -11.70 -28.68 -15.73
C GLU A 453 -12.88 -28.99 -14.81
N GLY A 454 -14.08 -29.15 -15.37
CA GLY A 454 -15.32 -29.39 -14.61
C GLY A 454 -15.77 -28.23 -13.73
N ALA A 455 -15.19 -27.03 -13.87
CA ALA A 455 -15.63 -25.84 -13.12
C ALA A 455 -16.98 -25.32 -13.64
N HIS A 456 -17.79 -24.76 -12.74
CA HIS A 456 -19.02 -24.03 -13.06
C HIS A 456 -18.73 -22.56 -13.37
N ALA A 457 -17.65 -22.03 -12.78
CA ALA A 457 -17.24 -20.65 -12.95
C ALA A 457 -15.71 -20.55 -12.95
N VAL A 458 -15.20 -19.60 -13.74
CA VAL A 458 -13.84 -19.09 -13.66
C VAL A 458 -13.89 -17.69 -13.02
N VAL A 459 -13.11 -17.45 -11.99
CA VAL A 459 -13.02 -16.16 -11.29
C VAL A 459 -11.61 -15.62 -11.42
N ILE A 460 -11.46 -14.49 -12.13
CA ILE A 460 -10.16 -13.85 -12.35
C ILE A 460 -9.94 -12.81 -11.25
N LEU A 461 -8.94 -13.03 -10.41
CA LEU A 461 -8.63 -12.18 -9.25
C LEU A 461 -7.28 -11.46 -9.36
N THR A 462 -6.43 -11.83 -10.32
CA THR A 462 -5.16 -11.15 -10.62
C THR A 462 -4.98 -10.98 -12.13
N GLU A 463 -4.55 -9.80 -12.56
CA GLU A 463 -4.48 -9.38 -13.96
C GLU A 463 -3.29 -9.95 -14.74
N TRP A 464 -2.94 -11.22 -14.54
CA TRP A 464 -1.86 -11.86 -15.28
C TRP A 464 -2.13 -11.86 -16.78
N ASP A 465 -1.14 -11.45 -17.58
CA ASP A 465 -1.32 -11.24 -19.03
C ASP A 465 -1.72 -12.54 -19.76
N GLN A 466 -1.33 -13.71 -19.25
CA GLN A 466 -1.73 -15.03 -19.79
C GLN A 466 -3.25 -15.29 -19.75
N PHE A 467 -3.99 -14.64 -18.85
CA PHE A 467 -5.44 -14.82 -18.71
C PHE A 467 -6.24 -13.93 -19.66
N SER A 468 -5.63 -12.87 -20.21
CA SER A 468 -6.33 -11.92 -21.08
C SER A 468 -6.59 -12.51 -22.47
N ASN A 469 -7.78 -12.24 -23.02
CA ASN A 469 -8.10 -12.46 -24.43
C ASN A 469 -8.15 -11.14 -25.25
N LYS A 470 -7.86 -9.99 -24.63
CA LYS A 470 -7.86 -8.68 -25.31
C LYS A 470 -6.72 -8.59 -26.31
N ALA A 471 -6.90 -7.93 -27.43
CA ALA A 471 -5.75 -7.64 -28.31
C ALA A 471 -4.73 -6.76 -27.55
N THR A 472 -3.51 -7.24 -27.35
CA THR A 472 -2.43 -6.46 -26.72
C THR A 472 -1.14 -6.61 -27.52
N THR A 473 -0.16 -5.75 -27.25
CA THR A 473 1.20 -5.83 -27.80
C THR A 473 2.08 -6.91 -27.15
N ALA A 474 1.57 -7.64 -26.15
CA ALA A 474 2.32 -8.68 -25.45
C ALA A 474 2.42 -9.97 -26.29
N ASP A 475 3.41 -10.80 -25.95
CA ASP A 475 3.61 -12.11 -26.56
C ASP A 475 2.37 -13.01 -26.38
N ASN A 476 1.63 -13.22 -27.48
CA ASN A 476 0.42 -14.03 -27.50
C ASN A 476 0.70 -15.52 -27.25
N SER A 477 1.95 -15.97 -27.31
CA SER A 477 2.32 -17.39 -27.14
C SER A 477 2.07 -17.92 -25.71
N LEU A 478 1.99 -17.03 -24.72
CA LEU A 478 1.79 -17.39 -23.31
C LEU A 478 0.32 -17.37 -22.88
N ARG A 479 -0.63 -17.08 -23.78
CA ARG A 479 -2.05 -16.97 -23.44
C ARG A 479 -2.75 -18.32 -23.34
N ILE A 480 -3.69 -18.42 -22.42
CA ILE A 480 -4.52 -19.62 -22.24
C ILE A 480 -5.53 -19.76 -23.38
N SER A 481 -5.87 -21.01 -23.71
CA SER A 481 -6.92 -21.32 -24.69
C SER A 481 -8.30 -21.34 -24.02
N TRP A 482 -9.04 -20.24 -24.16
CA TRP A 482 -10.44 -20.15 -23.73
C TRP A 482 -11.36 -21.21 -24.37
N PRO A 483 -11.22 -21.58 -25.66
CA PRO A 483 -11.99 -22.69 -26.23
C PRO A 483 -11.74 -24.04 -25.55
N LYS A 484 -10.49 -24.33 -25.16
CA LYS A 484 -10.14 -25.55 -24.40
C LYS A 484 -10.72 -25.52 -22.98
N ILE A 485 -10.79 -24.36 -22.34
CA ILE A 485 -11.45 -24.20 -21.05
C ILE A 485 -12.96 -24.45 -21.19
N ALA A 486 -13.60 -23.83 -22.18
CA ALA A 486 -15.03 -23.98 -22.44
C ALA A 486 -15.44 -25.45 -22.69
N SER A 487 -14.62 -26.24 -23.38
CA SER A 487 -14.95 -27.64 -23.68
C SER A 487 -14.96 -28.58 -22.47
N THR A 488 -14.39 -28.15 -21.33
CA THR A 488 -14.26 -28.98 -20.12
C THR A 488 -15.11 -28.49 -18.95
N MET A 489 -15.76 -27.33 -19.05
CA MET A 489 -16.56 -26.73 -17.97
C MET A 489 -18.00 -27.25 -17.91
N GLN A 490 -18.60 -27.13 -16.72
CA GLN A 490 -20.01 -27.44 -16.49
C GLN A 490 -20.90 -26.31 -17.03
N ARG A 491 -22.02 -26.68 -17.66
CA ARG A 491 -23.00 -25.70 -18.19
C ARG A 491 -24.09 -25.38 -17.15
N PRO A 492 -24.57 -24.13 -17.06
CA PRO A 492 -24.06 -22.94 -17.74
C PRO A 492 -22.67 -22.51 -17.22
N MET A 493 -21.80 -22.09 -18.14
CA MET A 493 -20.41 -21.70 -17.84
C MET A 493 -20.34 -20.22 -17.51
N PHE A 494 -19.71 -19.84 -16.40
CA PHE A 494 -19.56 -18.44 -16.01
C PHE A 494 -18.09 -17.99 -16.01
N VAL A 495 -17.86 -16.72 -16.34
CA VAL A 495 -16.60 -16.02 -16.10
C VAL A 495 -16.90 -14.77 -15.30
N PHE A 496 -16.27 -14.63 -14.13
CA PHE A 496 -16.31 -13.42 -13.31
C PHE A 496 -14.95 -12.75 -13.40
N ASP A 497 -14.89 -11.62 -14.11
CA ASP A 497 -13.67 -10.85 -14.30
C ASP A 497 -13.58 -9.72 -13.27
N GLY A 498 -12.80 -9.95 -12.22
CA GLY A 498 -12.52 -8.97 -11.18
C GLY A 498 -11.46 -7.93 -11.57
N ARG A 499 -10.89 -7.98 -12.78
CA ARG A 499 -9.77 -7.12 -13.21
C ARG A 499 -10.01 -6.41 -14.54
N GLY A 500 -11.09 -6.74 -15.25
CA GLY A 500 -11.45 -6.13 -16.53
C GLY A 500 -10.41 -6.42 -17.63
N ILE A 501 -9.85 -7.63 -17.63
CA ILE A 501 -8.83 -8.09 -18.58
C ILE A 501 -9.37 -9.02 -19.67
N VAL A 502 -10.67 -9.37 -19.65
CA VAL A 502 -11.31 -10.12 -20.74
C VAL A 502 -12.28 -9.25 -21.55
N ASP A 503 -12.37 -9.54 -22.84
CA ASP A 503 -13.43 -9.12 -23.73
C ASP A 503 -14.56 -10.14 -23.68
N ALA A 504 -15.79 -9.66 -23.41
CA ALA A 504 -16.95 -10.50 -23.20
C ALA A 504 -17.43 -11.18 -24.50
N ALA A 505 -17.52 -10.44 -25.60
CA ALA A 505 -18.11 -10.94 -26.84
C ALA A 505 -17.47 -12.25 -27.36
N PRO A 506 -16.12 -12.39 -27.46
CA PRO A 506 -15.51 -13.66 -27.87
C PRO A 506 -15.75 -14.82 -26.90
N LEU A 507 -15.93 -14.54 -25.60
CA LEU A 507 -16.24 -15.59 -24.61
C LEU A 507 -17.72 -15.98 -24.67
N GLU A 508 -18.61 -15.04 -24.93
CA GLU A 508 -20.04 -15.29 -25.10
C GLU A 508 -20.32 -16.14 -26.34
N GLU A 509 -19.57 -15.96 -27.43
CA GLU A 509 -19.59 -16.85 -28.60
C GLU A 509 -19.20 -18.29 -28.25
N LEU A 510 -18.33 -18.50 -27.26
CA LEU A 510 -17.99 -19.84 -26.73
C LEU A 510 -19.06 -20.38 -25.76
N GLY A 511 -20.08 -19.59 -25.42
CA GLY A 511 -21.18 -19.95 -24.54
C GLY A 511 -20.96 -19.60 -23.07
N PHE A 512 -19.98 -18.75 -22.74
CA PHE A 512 -19.82 -18.21 -21.39
C PHE A 512 -20.87 -17.14 -21.08
N ARG A 513 -21.23 -17.06 -19.80
CA ARG A 513 -21.88 -15.89 -19.21
C ARG A 513 -20.81 -15.05 -18.52
N VAL A 514 -20.50 -13.88 -19.07
CA VAL A 514 -19.40 -13.04 -18.61
C VAL A 514 -19.93 -11.93 -17.71
N GLU A 515 -19.30 -11.77 -16.57
CA GLU A 515 -19.62 -10.76 -15.56
C GLU A 515 -18.37 -9.98 -15.20
N CYS A 516 -18.30 -8.71 -15.60
CA CYS A 516 -17.17 -7.83 -15.30
C CYS A 516 -17.57 -6.78 -14.26
N ILE A 517 -16.58 -6.37 -13.46
CA ILE A 517 -16.73 -5.20 -12.57
C ILE A 517 -16.97 -3.94 -13.40
N GLY A 518 -17.96 -3.14 -12.98
CA GLY A 518 -18.26 -1.83 -13.53
C GLY A 518 -18.89 -1.82 -14.92
N ARG A 519 -19.33 -2.97 -15.43
CA ARG A 519 -20.02 -3.08 -16.72
C ARG A 519 -21.39 -3.70 -16.55
N PRO A 520 -22.41 -3.28 -17.34
CA PRO A 520 -23.69 -3.97 -17.37
C PRO A 520 -23.48 -5.42 -17.83
N GLY A 521 -24.06 -6.37 -17.12
CA GLY A 521 -24.04 -7.77 -17.54
C GLY A 521 -24.79 -7.94 -18.86
N SER A 522 -24.32 -8.86 -19.72
CA SER A 522 -24.91 -9.11 -21.05
C SER A 522 -26.29 -9.79 -21.02
N SER A 523 -26.73 -10.27 -19.86
CA SER A 523 -28.06 -10.88 -19.71
C SER A 523 -29.09 -9.89 -19.16
N ALA A 524 -30.23 -9.81 -19.84
CA ALA A 524 -31.42 -9.01 -19.50
C ALA A 524 -32.11 -9.37 -18.15
N SER A 525 -31.38 -9.99 -17.22
CA SER A 525 -31.79 -10.13 -15.83
C SER A 525 -31.60 -8.80 -15.10
N SER A 526 -32.53 -8.46 -14.20
CA SER A 526 -32.53 -7.27 -13.33
C SER A 526 -31.12 -6.85 -12.87
N PRO A 527 -30.81 -5.53 -12.83
CA PRO A 527 -29.55 -5.04 -12.27
C PRO A 527 -29.33 -5.66 -10.88
N PHE A 528 -28.12 -6.21 -10.66
CA PHE A 528 -27.74 -6.73 -9.36
C PHE A 528 -27.47 -5.56 -8.42
N VAL A 529 -28.39 -5.31 -7.49
CA VAL A 529 -28.15 -4.44 -6.34
C VAL A 529 -27.77 -5.34 -5.19
N ALA A 530 -26.53 -5.20 -4.70
CA ALA A 530 -26.08 -5.97 -3.54
C ALA A 530 -27.04 -5.73 -2.37
N PRO A 531 -27.56 -6.78 -1.70
CA PRO A 531 -28.44 -6.61 -0.56
C PRO A 531 -27.70 -5.84 0.54
N ALA A 532 -28.36 -4.85 1.14
CA ALA A 532 -27.81 -4.07 2.24
C ALA A 532 -27.37 -5.03 3.36
N GLY A 533 -26.08 -5.00 3.71
CA GLY A 533 -25.58 -5.77 4.83
C GLY A 533 -26.25 -5.30 6.12
N LYS A 534 -26.70 -6.24 6.97
CA LYS A 534 -26.87 -5.92 8.39
C LYS A 534 -25.49 -5.60 8.91
N THR A 535 -25.22 -4.33 9.22
CA THR A 535 -24.01 -3.95 9.96
C THR A 535 -23.96 -4.82 11.21
N ALA A 536 -22.88 -5.60 11.35
CA ALA A 536 -22.56 -6.21 12.63
C ALA A 536 -22.36 -5.05 13.61
N LYS A 537 -23.32 -4.85 14.51
CA LYS A 537 -23.23 -3.88 15.60
C LYS A 537 -22.02 -4.25 16.46
N HIS A 538 -20.86 -3.68 16.15
CA HIS A 538 -19.83 -3.49 17.16
C HIS A 538 -20.36 -2.37 18.05
N GLY A 539 -20.67 -2.72 19.29
CA GLY A 539 -21.31 -1.85 20.26
C GLY A 539 -20.49 -0.60 20.51
N TYR A 540 -20.94 0.51 19.95
CA TYR A 540 -20.83 1.81 20.59
C TYR A 540 -22.25 2.28 20.87
N ALA A 541 -22.57 2.38 22.15
CA ALA A 541 -23.80 2.98 22.63
C ALA A 541 -23.76 4.47 22.29
N ALA A 542 -24.40 4.86 21.19
CA ALA A 542 -24.83 6.22 20.97
C ALA A 542 -26.28 6.32 21.47
N ASN A 543 -26.47 7.04 22.58
CA ASN A 543 -27.79 7.38 23.10
C ASN A 543 -28.55 8.24 22.07
N GLY A 544 -29.69 7.70 21.61
CA GLY A 544 -30.98 8.39 21.54
C GLY A 544 -31.19 9.50 20.50
N GLY A 545 -32.13 9.26 19.58
CA GLY A 545 -32.83 10.34 18.87
C GLY A 545 -33.39 9.93 17.51
N SER A 546 -34.49 9.16 17.51
CA SER A 546 -35.30 8.91 16.32
C SER A 546 -35.94 10.21 15.83
N TRP A 547 -35.74 10.57 14.56
CA TRP A 547 -36.50 11.62 13.90
C TRP A 547 -37.38 11.01 12.80
N GLU A 548 -38.66 10.84 13.13
CA GLU A 548 -39.73 10.70 12.15
C GLU A 548 -39.95 12.03 11.43
N SER A 549 -40.24 11.92 10.13
CA SER A 549 -40.52 12.99 9.19
C SER A 549 -41.91 13.60 9.37
N SER A 550 -42.03 14.93 9.37
CA SER A 550 -43.09 15.72 8.70
C SER A 550 -42.87 17.25 8.82
N PRO A 551 -43.51 18.08 7.95
CA PRO A 551 -42.80 19.18 7.27
C PRO A 551 -43.10 20.61 7.74
N ALA A 552 -42.23 21.52 7.27
CA ALA A 552 -42.42 22.96 6.98
C ALA A 552 -42.92 23.89 8.10
N GLY A 553 -42.08 24.88 8.45
CA GLY A 553 -42.52 26.08 9.17
C GLY A 553 -41.38 26.94 9.73
N SER A 554 -41.07 28.02 9.01
CA SER A 554 -40.58 29.32 9.52
C SER A 554 -39.41 29.39 10.53
N SER A 555 -38.32 30.02 10.07
CA SER A 555 -37.28 30.71 10.86
C SER A 555 -37.89 31.64 11.94
N PRO A 556 -37.21 31.97 13.07
CA PRO A 556 -36.07 32.90 12.97
C PRO A 556 -34.94 32.79 14.04
N ARG A 557 -33.80 33.33 13.61
CA ARG A 557 -32.80 34.17 14.32
C ARG A 557 -32.03 33.63 15.54
N TRP A 558 -30.71 33.68 15.35
CA TRP A 558 -29.65 33.68 16.33
C TRP A 558 -29.61 34.96 17.18
N SER A 559 -29.37 34.81 18.48
CA SER A 559 -28.76 35.82 19.34
C SER A 559 -27.94 35.14 20.45
N GLU A 560 -26.66 35.48 20.43
CA GLU A 560 -25.51 35.38 21.33
C GLU A 560 -25.65 35.26 22.88
N PRO A 561 -24.53 35.06 23.63
CA PRO A 561 -24.40 34.13 24.77
C PRO A 561 -24.20 34.79 26.15
N LEU A 562 -24.37 34.01 27.23
CA LEU A 562 -23.93 34.30 28.62
C LEU A 562 -23.63 32.95 29.31
N SER A 563 -22.37 32.60 29.61
CA SER A 563 -21.54 32.94 30.78
C SER A 563 -21.87 32.21 32.09
N SER A 564 -20.84 31.52 32.61
CA SER A 564 -20.46 31.29 34.02
C SER A 564 -21.43 30.61 35.00
N GLY A 565 -20.94 29.58 35.70
CA GLY A 565 -21.54 29.12 36.95
C GLY A 565 -20.90 27.88 37.55
N ASN A 566 -19.88 28.07 38.39
CA ASN A 566 -19.36 27.10 39.37
C ASN A 566 -20.48 26.46 40.21
N SER A 567 -20.31 25.21 40.62
CA SER A 567 -20.36 24.86 42.06
C SER A 567 -19.97 23.40 42.32
N GLU A 568 -19.06 23.26 43.28
CA GLU A 568 -18.70 22.04 43.99
C GLU A 568 -19.83 21.58 44.92
N ASN A 569 -19.89 20.26 45.14
CA ASN A 569 -20.22 19.54 46.39
C ASN A 569 -20.41 18.06 45.97
N GLY A 570 -19.65 17.06 46.43
CA GLY A 570 -19.23 16.82 47.81
C GLY A 570 -20.19 15.81 48.45
N MET A 571 -19.89 14.51 48.36
CA MET A 571 -20.31 13.55 49.41
C MET A 571 -19.59 12.19 49.29
N GLU A 572 -18.78 11.92 50.31
CA GLU A 572 -18.26 10.60 50.67
C GLU A 572 -19.38 9.60 50.97
N ARG A 573 -19.16 8.32 50.64
CA ARG A 573 -19.60 7.19 51.48
C ARG A 573 -18.61 6.01 51.37
N ARG A 574 -18.01 5.70 52.52
CA ARG A 574 -17.16 4.54 52.84
C ARG A 574 -17.97 3.23 52.95
N ARG A 575 -17.21 2.12 52.90
CA ARG A 575 -17.46 0.71 53.27
C ARG A 575 -17.98 -0.15 52.10
N LYS A 576 -17.45 -1.34 51.81
CA LYS A 576 -16.78 -2.34 52.65
C LYS A 576 -15.92 -3.26 51.77
N SER A 577 -14.87 -3.79 52.39
CA SER A 577 -13.97 -4.86 51.96
C SER A 577 -14.69 -6.18 51.67
N GLU A 578 -14.24 -6.91 50.66
CA GLU A 578 -14.12 -8.38 50.71
C GLU A 578 -13.13 -8.87 49.64
N ASP A 579 -12.29 -9.81 50.07
CA ASP A 579 -11.23 -10.49 49.35
C ASP A 579 -11.71 -11.24 48.09
N SER A 580 -10.86 -11.29 47.06
CA SER A 580 -10.57 -12.55 46.35
C SER A 580 -9.38 -12.38 45.40
N THR A 581 -8.26 -12.95 45.86
CA THR A 581 -7.12 -13.41 45.09
C THR A 581 -7.49 -14.62 44.21
N ILE A 582 -7.29 -14.53 42.89
CA ILE A 582 -7.03 -15.68 41.97
C ILE A 582 -6.23 -15.10 40.80
N ASP A 583 -4.90 -15.10 40.84
CA ASP A 583 -3.94 -16.10 40.34
C ASP A 583 -4.06 -16.48 38.84
N LEU A 584 -2.91 -16.34 38.19
CA LEU A 584 -2.60 -16.50 36.77
C LEU A 584 -2.30 -17.97 36.47
N ARG A 585 -2.88 -18.52 35.39
CA ARG A 585 -2.30 -19.55 34.49
C ARG A 585 -3.37 -20.07 33.53
N GLU A 586 -3.27 -19.70 32.26
CA GLU A 586 -3.08 -20.58 31.09
C GLU A 586 -2.85 -19.75 29.83
#